data_AF-A0A5C7PIU8-F1
#
_entry.id   AF-A0A5C7PIU8-F1
#
_cell.length_a   1.000
_cell.length_b   1.000
_cell.length_c   1.000
_cell.angle_alpha   90.00
_cell.angle_beta   90.00
_cell.angle_gamma   90.00
#
_symmetry.space_group_name_H-M   'P 1'
#
loop_
_entity.id
_entity.type
_entity.pdbx_description
1 polymer ?
#
loop_
_entity_poly.entity_id
_entity_poly.type
_entity_poly.pdbx_seq_one_letter_code
_entity_poly.pdbx_strand_id
1 'polypeptide(L)'
;MSEKFSDTKVGEVLGAASGLSKSAMNELWEAAKANQTRLRSCLGPHDFSRDLTPDRKIGKKWACLKCDGEIDDANRIWYQRGLDHGATARSTSSVC
;
A
#
# COMPACT_ATOMS: atom_id res chain seq x y z
N MET A 1 -13.58 10.27 -22.33
CA MET A 1 -13.31 11.37 -21.38
C MET A 1 -13.07 10.72 -20.03
N SER A 2 -11.82 10.66 -19.56
CA SER A 2 -11.55 10.11 -18.23
C SER A 2 -11.85 11.18 -17.18
N GLU A 3 -12.84 10.94 -16.33
CA GLU A 3 -13.13 11.80 -15.18
C GLU A 3 -11.91 11.82 -14.23
N LYS A 4 -11.50 13.01 -13.81
CA LYS A 4 -10.41 13.18 -12.84
C LYS A 4 -10.95 12.97 -11.44
N PHE A 5 -10.11 12.43 -10.54
CA PHE A 5 -10.51 12.16 -9.16
C PHE A 5 -10.99 13.42 -8.44
N SER A 6 -10.31 14.55 -8.66
CA SER A 6 -10.68 15.86 -8.10
C SER A 6 -12.06 16.36 -8.49
N ASP A 7 -12.65 15.83 -9.55
CA ASP A 7 -13.94 16.28 -10.09
C ASP A 7 -15.10 15.43 -9.58
N THR A 8 -14.79 14.35 -8.84
CA THR A 8 -15.79 13.55 -8.15
C THR A 8 -16.28 14.25 -6.88
N LYS A 9 -17.53 13.96 -6.48
CA LYS A 9 -18.08 14.44 -5.20
C LYS A 9 -17.19 14.05 -4.00
N VAL A 10 -16.50 12.92 -4.09
CA VAL A 10 -15.53 12.47 -3.07
C VAL A 10 -14.30 13.37 -3.06
N GLY A 11 -13.75 13.69 -4.24
CA GLY A 11 -12.60 14.59 -4.39
C GLY A 11 -12.86 16.00 -3.85
N GLU A 12 -14.08 16.52 -4.04
CA GLU A 12 -14.49 17.82 -3.49
C GLU A 12 -14.48 17.83 -1.95
N VAL A 13 -15.10 16.83 -1.32
CA VAL A 13 -15.16 16.71 0.15
C VAL A 13 -13.75 16.54 0.74
N LEU A 14 -12.91 15.72 0.11
CA LEU A 14 -11.54 15.50 0.58
C LEU A 14 -10.68 16.75 0.40
N GLY A 15 -10.84 17.51 -0.68
CA GLY A 15 -10.15 18.78 -0.89
C GLY A 15 -10.50 19.80 0.20
N ALA A 16 -11.78 19.91 0.54
CA ALA A 16 -12.24 20.80 1.61
C ALA A 16 -11.69 20.42 2.99
N ALA A 17 -11.62 19.12 3.31
CA ALA A 17 -11.14 18.64 4.61
C ALA A 17 -9.61 18.68 4.76
N SER A 18 -8.87 18.42 3.68
CA SER A 18 -7.41 18.32 3.70
C SER A 18 -6.69 19.64 3.42
N GLY A 19 -7.38 20.63 2.85
CA GLY A 19 -6.78 21.88 2.39
C GLY A 19 -5.85 21.71 1.18
N LEU A 20 -5.87 20.55 0.53
CA LEU A 20 -5.03 20.25 -0.63
C LEU A 20 -5.62 20.85 -1.91
N SER A 21 -4.74 21.27 -2.82
CA SER A 21 -5.16 21.71 -4.15
C SER A 21 -5.69 20.53 -4.98
N LYS A 22 -6.56 20.82 -5.96
CA LYS A 22 -7.06 19.80 -6.89
C LYS A 22 -5.95 19.06 -7.65
N SER A 23 -4.86 19.76 -8.00
CA SER A 23 -3.71 19.15 -8.65
C SER A 23 -3.00 18.17 -7.72
N ALA A 24 -2.72 18.56 -6.47
CA ALA A 24 -2.06 17.71 -5.49
C ALA A 24 -2.89 16.44 -5.18
N MET A 25 -4.22 16.57 -5.09
CA MET A 25 -5.09 15.41 -4.90
C MET A 25 -5.02 14.42 -6.07
N ASN A 26 -5.02 14.92 -7.30
CA ASN A 26 -4.90 14.05 -8.47
C ASN A 26 -3.53 13.37 -8.53
N GLU A 27 -2.45 14.07 -8.19
CA GLU A 27 -1.11 13.50 -8.14
C GLU A 27 -1.01 12.38 -7.09
N LEU A 28 -1.53 12.61 -5.88
CA LEU A 28 -1.58 11.60 -4.83
C LEU A 28 -2.42 10.38 -5.24
N TRP A 29 -3.54 10.61 -5.92
CA TRP A 29 -4.41 9.55 -6.40
C TRP A 29 -3.74 8.68 -7.46
N GLU A 30 -3.10 9.30 -8.45
CA GLU A 30 -2.38 8.57 -9.49
C GLU A 30 -1.15 7.85 -8.92
N ALA A 31 -0.43 8.45 -7.97
CA ALA A 31 0.64 7.77 -7.24
C ALA A 31 0.14 6.54 -6.47
N ALA A 32 -1.00 6.67 -5.78
CA ALA A 32 -1.61 5.57 -5.04
C ALA A 32 -2.05 4.43 -5.97
N LYS A 33 -2.69 4.75 -7.11
CA LYS A 33 -3.05 3.76 -8.14
C LYS A 33 -1.82 3.06 -8.71
N ALA A 34 -0.79 3.81 -9.08
CA ALA A 34 0.43 3.24 -9.64
C ALA A 34 1.08 2.27 -8.64
N ASN A 35 1.14 2.64 -7.36
CA ASN A 35 1.63 1.76 -6.29
C ASN A 35 0.77 0.51 -6.14
N GLN A 36 -0.56 0.67 -6.12
CA GLN A 36 -1.48 -0.46 -6.01
C GLN A 36 -1.34 -1.43 -7.20
N THR A 37 -1.14 -0.92 -8.40
CA THR A 37 -0.88 -1.75 -9.59
C THR A 37 0.40 -2.56 -9.42
N ARG A 38 1.52 -1.96 -8.97
CA ARG A 38 2.77 -2.68 -8.70
C ARG A 38 2.60 -3.77 -7.64
N LEU A 39 1.83 -3.47 -6.59
CA LEU A 39 1.57 -4.44 -5.53
C LEU A 39 0.77 -5.63 -6.07
N ARG A 40 -0.31 -5.38 -6.81
CA ARG A 40 -1.17 -6.43 -7.38
C ARG A 40 -0.48 -7.28 -8.43
N SER A 41 0.45 -6.72 -9.20
CA SER A 41 1.17 -7.46 -10.24
C SER A 41 2.38 -8.24 -9.72
N CYS A 42 2.68 -8.16 -8.42
CA CYS A 42 3.81 -8.87 -7.84
C CYS A 42 3.58 -10.38 -7.83
N LEU A 43 4.54 -11.14 -8.36
CA LEU A 43 4.47 -12.59 -8.38
C LEU A 43 4.88 -13.16 -7.01
N GLY A 44 3.99 -13.96 -6.41
CA GLY A 44 4.19 -14.60 -5.11
C GLY A 44 4.16 -13.64 -3.92
N PRO A 45 4.53 -14.11 -2.71
CA PRO A 45 4.49 -13.31 -1.49
C PRO A 45 5.42 -12.10 -1.56
N HIS A 46 4.99 -10.92 -1.13
CA HIS A 46 5.83 -9.73 -1.08
C HIS A 46 6.94 -9.86 -0.04
N ASP A 47 8.05 -9.17 -0.29
CA ASP A 47 9.18 -9.06 0.63
C ASP A 47 9.44 -7.59 0.97
N PHE A 48 8.85 -7.12 2.08
CA PHE A 48 8.96 -5.74 2.58
C PHE A 48 10.12 -5.56 3.56
N SER A 49 11.32 -6.03 3.18
CA SER A 49 12.53 -5.91 4.00
C SER A 49 13.31 -4.60 3.80
N ARG A 50 13.00 -3.83 2.73
CA ARG A 50 13.69 -2.56 2.45
C ARG A 50 13.01 -1.40 3.16
N ASP A 51 13.63 -0.88 4.22
CA ASP A 51 13.22 0.35 4.89
C ASP A 51 13.62 1.57 4.05
N LEU A 52 12.65 2.39 3.66
CA LEU A 52 12.87 3.63 2.90
C LEU A 52 13.14 4.84 3.81
N THR A 53 12.92 4.69 5.11
CA THR A 53 12.97 5.76 6.11
C THR A 53 13.71 5.30 7.38
N PRO A 54 14.96 4.84 7.26
CA PRO A 54 15.69 4.23 8.38
C PRO A 54 15.88 5.19 9.56
N ASP A 55 16.01 6.49 9.27
CA ASP A 55 16.24 7.53 10.27
C ASP A 55 14.98 7.88 11.09
N ARG A 56 13.80 7.38 10.69
CA ARG A 56 12.52 7.71 11.33
C ARG A 56 12.03 6.56 12.19
N LYS A 57 11.62 6.86 13.43
CA LYS A 57 10.97 5.88 14.31
C LYS A 57 9.47 5.76 14.06
N ILE A 58 8.83 6.82 13.57
CA ILE A 58 7.38 6.90 13.32
C ILE A 58 7.15 7.20 11.84
N GLY A 59 6.09 6.62 11.28
CA GLY A 59 5.76 6.81 9.87
C GLY A 59 6.77 6.12 8.94
N LYS A 60 7.27 4.95 9.35
CA LYS A 60 8.18 4.17 8.52
C LYS A 60 7.49 3.73 7.23
N LYS A 61 8.24 3.75 6.14
CA LYS A 61 7.84 3.24 4.84
C LYS A 61 8.74 2.08 4.44
N TRP A 62 8.13 1.06 3.85
CA TRP A 62 8.80 -0.15 3.44
C TRP A 62 8.50 -0.43 1.97
N ALA A 63 9.49 -0.90 1.23
CA ALA A 63 9.32 -1.27 -0.16
C ALA A 63 9.52 -2.78 -0.37
N CYS A 64 8.72 -3.33 -1.27
CA CYS A 64 8.87 -4.70 -1.74
C CYS A 64 10.14 -4.80 -2.59
N LEU A 65 11.03 -5.75 -2.30
CA LEU A 65 12.26 -5.98 -3.08
C LEU A 65 12.02 -6.44 -4.52
N LYS A 66 10.80 -6.91 -4.84
CA LYS A 66 10.48 -7.50 -6.16
C LYS A 66 9.73 -6.57 -7.10
N CYS A 67 8.76 -5.82 -6.56
CA CYS A 67 7.87 -4.97 -7.38
C CYS A 67 8.01 -3.48 -7.07
N ASP A 68 8.86 -3.12 -6.11
CA ASP A 68 9.05 -1.74 -5.63
C ASP A 68 7.74 -1.05 -5.19
N GLY A 69 6.73 -1.84 -4.81
CA GLY A 69 5.52 -1.35 -4.17
C GLY A 69 5.82 -0.95 -2.73
N GLU A 70 5.26 0.17 -2.29
CA GLU A 70 5.48 0.77 -0.98
C GLU A 70 4.27 0.58 -0.06
N ILE A 71 4.54 0.34 1.22
CA ILE A 71 3.54 0.30 2.28
C ILE A 71 4.07 0.99 3.55
N ASP A 72 3.17 1.37 4.43
CA ASP A 72 3.54 1.82 5.77
C ASP A 72 3.87 0.67 6.73
N ASP A 73 4.39 1.02 7.90
CA ASP A 73 4.78 0.07 8.93
C ASP A 73 3.63 -0.80 9.45
N ALA A 74 2.45 -0.21 9.62
CA ALA A 74 1.28 -0.94 10.12
C ALA A 74 0.85 -2.02 9.13
N ASN A 75 0.76 -1.67 7.84
CA ASN A 75 0.44 -2.60 6.77
C ASN A 75 1.50 -3.70 6.64
N ARG A 76 2.78 -3.39 6.82
CA ARG A 76 3.85 -4.41 6.82
C ARG A 76 3.65 -5.43 7.94
N ILE A 77 3.36 -4.96 9.15
CA ILE A 77 3.14 -5.83 10.31
C ILE A 77 1.93 -6.76 10.07
N TRP A 78 0.83 -6.20 9.58
CA TRP A 78 -0.37 -7.00 9.29
C TRP A 78 -0.14 -8.01 8.16
N TYR A 79 0.59 -7.62 7.12
CA TYR A 79 0.95 -8.53 6.04
C TYR A 79 1.77 -9.72 6.55
N GLN A 80 2.82 -9.46 7.34
CA GLN A 80 3.65 -10.51 7.91
C GLN A 80 2.85 -11.46 8.82
N ARG A 81 2.02 -10.92 9.72
CA ARG A 81 1.14 -11.72 10.58
C ARG A 81 0.18 -12.59 9.77
N GLY A 82 -0.34 -12.05 8.66
CA GLY A 82 -1.19 -12.80 7.73
C GLY A 82 -0.46 -13.99 7.10
N LEU A 83 0.81 -13.82 6.72
CA LEU A 83 1.64 -14.91 6.22
C LEU A 83 1.89 -15.98 7.28
N ASP A 84 2.24 -15.57 8.51
CA ASP A 84 2.54 -16.48 9.61
C ASP A 84 1.31 -17.34 9.97
N HIS A 85 0.13 -16.72 10.03
CA HIS A 85 -1.14 -17.42 10.24
C HIS A 85 -1.48 -18.36 9.06
N GLY A 86 -1.31 -17.89 7.82
CA GLY A 86 -1.57 -18.70 6.63
C GLY A 86 -0.60 -19.87 6.42
N ALA A 87 0.63 -19.76 6.94
CA ALA A 87 1.61 -20.84 6.95
C ALA A 87 1.24 -21.91 8.00
N THR A 88 0.83 -21.48 9.20
CA THR A 88 0.40 -22.38 10.28
C THR A 88 -0.82 -23.21 9.86
N ALA A 89 -1.84 -22.59 9.27
CA ALA A 89 -3.03 -23.31 8.77
C ALA A 89 -2.72 -24.38 7.71
N ARG A 90 -1.65 -24.18 6.91
CA ARG A 90 -1.21 -25.16 5.90
C ARG A 90 -0.53 -26.38 6.54
N SER A 91 0.24 -26.18 7.61
CA SER A 91 0.92 -27.29 8.31
C SER A 91 -0.04 -28.25 9.01
N THR A 92 -1.21 -27.78 9.45
CA THR A 92 -2.22 -28.59 10.14
C THR A 92 -3.16 -29.36 9.20
N SER A 93 -3.16 -29.06 7.90
CA SER A 93 -4.08 -29.69 6.93
C SER A 93 -3.47 -30.90 6.21
N SER A 94 -2.25 -31.33 6.58
CA SER A 94 -1.53 -32.47 5.98
C SER A 94 -1.65 -33.78 6.78
N VAL A 95 -2.56 -33.85 7.74
CA VAL A 95 -2.81 -35.04 8.56
C VAL A 95 -4.28 -35.43 8.44
N CYS A 96 -4.65 -36.11 7.36
CA CYS A 96 -5.84 -36.95 7.22
C CYS A 96 -5.58 -37.96 6.10
#